data_AF-A0A357VA99-F1
#
_entry.id   AF-A0A357VA99-F1
#
_cell.length_a   1.000
_cell.length_b   1.000
_cell.length_c   1.000
_cell.angle_alpha   90.00
_cell.angle_beta   90.00
_cell.angle_gamma   90.00
#
_symmetry.space_group_name_H-M   'P 1'
#
loop_
_entity.id
_entity.type
_entity.pdbx_description
1 polymer ?
#
loop_
_entity_poly.entity_id
_entity_poly.type
_entity_poly.pdbx_seq_one_letter_code
_entity_poly.pdbx_strand_id
1 'polypeptide(L)'
;ADAIARAVAANGIDPTDGLEVLRALGGRELAAMAGAVAKARHLGLPVLLDGFVAGAAAACLQVRQPGALDHCRAAHLSAEPGHARLLAKLGMAPLLQLNMRLGEASGAVLAVGIVQAALACHRGMATFESAGVSSKE
;
A
#
# COMPACT_ATOMS: atom_id res chain seq x y z
N ALA A 1 -15.06 -5.70 -18.10
CA ALA A 1 -16.21 -5.71 -17.17
C ALA A 1 -16.87 -7.08 -17.13
N ASP A 2 -17.23 -7.66 -18.29
CA ASP A 2 -17.87 -8.98 -18.38
C ASP A 2 -17.10 -10.12 -17.68
N ALA A 3 -15.79 -10.24 -17.93
CA ALA A 3 -14.96 -11.27 -17.27
C ALA A 3 -14.98 -11.19 -15.74
N ILE A 4 -14.96 -9.97 -15.17
CA ILE A 4 -14.99 -9.74 -13.71
C ILE A 4 -16.36 -10.16 -13.15
N ALA A 5 -17.46 -9.73 -13.79
CA ALA A 5 -18.81 -10.07 -13.35
C ALA A 5 -19.05 -11.59 -13.36
N ARG A 6 -18.62 -12.28 -14.42
CA ARG A 6 -18.70 -13.74 -14.51
C ARG A 6 -17.87 -14.44 -13.43
N ALA A 7 -16.65 -13.98 -13.18
CA ALA A 7 -15.80 -14.55 -12.13
C ALA A 7 -16.44 -14.40 -10.74
N VAL A 8 -16.99 -13.23 -10.41
CA VAL A 8 -17.69 -13.00 -9.14
C VAL A 8 -18.91 -13.91 -9.02
N ALA A 9 -19.75 -13.99 -10.06
CA ALA A 9 -20.96 -14.81 -10.06
C ALA A 9 -20.67 -16.31 -9.95
N ALA A 10 -19.61 -16.80 -10.61
CA ALA A 10 -19.28 -18.22 -10.63
C ALA A 10 -18.70 -18.76 -9.31
N ASN A 11 -18.16 -17.89 -8.45
CA ASN A 11 -17.41 -18.33 -7.27
C ASN A 11 -18.16 -18.22 -5.93
N GLY A 12 -19.35 -17.59 -5.89
CA GLY A 12 -20.21 -17.56 -4.69
C GLY A 12 -19.51 -17.05 -3.42
N ILE A 13 -18.79 -15.93 -3.54
CA ILE A 13 -17.79 -15.46 -2.55
C ILE A 13 -18.46 -14.65 -1.44
N ASP A 14 -18.06 -14.88 -0.18
CA ASP A 14 -18.32 -13.92 0.90
C ASP A 14 -17.34 -12.73 0.79
N PRO A 15 -17.80 -11.52 0.42
CA PRO A 15 -16.91 -10.37 0.28
C PRO A 15 -16.34 -9.88 1.61
N THR A 16 -16.83 -10.39 2.75
CA THR A 16 -16.33 -10.07 4.09
C THR A 16 -15.17 -10.95 4.53
N ASP A 17 -14.94 -12.10 3.86
CA ASP A 17 -13.72 -12.89 4.02
C ASP A 17 -12.72 -12.56 2.91
N GLY A 18 -11.80 -11.64 3.22
CA GLY A 18 -10.76 -11.24 2.28
C GLY A 18 -9.85 -12.38 1.81
N LEU A 19 -9.64 -13.44 2.61
CA LEU A 19 -8.85 -14.59 2.17
C LEU A 19 -9.63 -15.47 1.20
N GLU A 20 -10.94 -15.59 1.38
CA GLU A 20 -11.80 -16.27 0.40
C GLU A 20 -11.83 -15.51 -0.93
N VAL A 21 -11.95 -14.18 -0.90
CA VAL A 21 -11.86 -13.32 -2.09
C VAL A 21 -10.53 -13.56 -2.81
N LEU A 22 -9.41 -13.57 -2.08
CA LEU A 22 -8.08 -13.79 -2.65
C LEU A 22 -7.94 -15.20 -3.25
N ARG A 23 -8.50 -16.23 -2.60
CA ARG A 23 -8.50 -17.61 -3.10
C ARG A 23 -9.29 -17.74 -4.41
N ALA A 24 -10.45 -17.08 -4.50
CA ALA A 24 -11.40 -17.26 -5.59
C ALA A 24 -11.15 -16.35 -6.80
N LEU A 25 -10.73 -15.10 -6.56
CA LEU A 25 -10.58 -14.06 -7.60
C LEU A 25 -9.16 -13.53 -7.74
N GLY A 26 -8.23 -14.00 -6.89
CA GLY A 26 -6.84 -13.62 -6.96
C GLY A 26 -6.05 -14.39 -8.01
N GLY A 27 -4.74 -14.32 -7.86
CA GLY A 27 -3.74 -15.09 -8.62
C GLY A 27 -2.60 -15.51 -7.70
N ARG A 28 -1.69 -16.35 -8.21
CA ARG A 28 -0.55 -16.83 -7.41
C ARG A 28 0.33 -15.67 -6.95
N GLU A 29 0.56 -14.67 -7.80
CA GLU A 29 1.35 -13.50 -7.44
C GLU A 29 0.62 -12.60 -6.42
N LEU A 30 -0.70 -12.44 -6.50
CA LEU A 30 -1.48 -11.71 -5.49
C LEU A 30 -1.42 -12.41 -4.13
N ALA A 31 -1.53 -13.74 -4.12
CA ALA A 31 -1.41 -14.53 -2.90
C ALA A 31 -0.01 -14.40 -2.28
N ALA A 32 1.03 -14.44 -3.10
CA ALA A 32 2.41 -14.23 -2.65
C ALA A 32 2.62 -12.81 -2.09
N MET A 33 2.11 -11.78 -2.77
CA MET A 33 2.19 -10.39 -2.30
C MET A 33 1.46 -10.20 -0.96
N ALA A 34 0.24 -10.71 -0.82
CA ALA A 34 -0.49 -10.66 0.45
C ALA A 34 0.27 -11.41 1.57
N GLY A 35 0.80 -12.59 1.28
CA GLY A 35 1.63 -13.35 2.23
C GLY A 35 2.88 -12.58 2.68
N ALA A 36 3.57 -11.92 1.74
CA ALA A 36 4.73 -11.10 2.03
C ALA A 36 4.38 -9.90 2.93
N VAL A 37 3.27 -9.20 2.63
CA VAL A 37 2.76 -8.08 3.45
C VAL A 37 2.42 -8.55 4.86
N ALA A 38 1.74 -9.69 4.99
CA ALA A 38 1.39 -10.29 6.28
C ALA A 38 2.65 -10.68 7.08
N LYS A 39 3.64 -11.29 6.42
CA LYS A 39 4.91 -11.64 7.08
C LYS A 39 5.69 -10.41 7.52
N ALA A 40 5.74 -9.36 6.71
CA ALA A 40 6.38 -8.08 7.05
C ALA A 40 5.79 -7.50 8.35
N ARG A 41 4.46 -7.57 8.53
CA ARG A 41 3.81 -7.16 9.78
C ARG A 41 4.35 -7.89 11.00
N HIS A 42 4.47 -9.22 10.92
CA HIS A 42 4.98 -10.05 12.02
C HIS A 42 6.46 -9.77 12.33
N LEU A 43 7.20 -9.23 11.36
CA LEU A 43 8.60 -8.83 11.53
C LEU A 43 8.76 -7.35 11.95
N GLY A 44 7.67 -6.61 12.11
CA GLY A 44 7.71 -5.17 12.40
C GLY A 44 8.29 -4.32 11.27
N LEU A 45 8.25 -4.82 10.02
CA LEU A 45 8.82 -4.14 8.86
C LEU A 45 7.76 -3.29 8.16
N PRO A 46 8.00 -2.00 7.91
CA PRO A 46 7.10 -1.18 7.11
C PRO A 46 7.11 -1.64 5.64
N VAL A 47 5.96 -1.51 4.97
CA VAL A 47 5.81 -1.90 3.55
C VAL A 47 5.37 -0.71 2.71
N LEU A 48 6.06 -0.48 1.60
CA LEU A 48 5.62 0.42 0.54
C LEU A 48 4.82 -0.37 -0.49
N LEU A 49 3.51 -0.12 -0.55
CA LEU A 49 2.63 -0.71 -1.56
C LEU A 49 2.78 0.08 -2.86
N ASP A 50 3.08 -0.62 -3.96
CA ASP A 50 3.33 -0.04 -5.28
C ASP A 50 2.05 0.51 -5.94
N GLY A 51 1.59 -0.12 -7.04
CA GLY A 51 0.40 0.27 -7.77
C GLY A 51 -0.85 -0.53 -7.39
N PHE A 52 -1.82 -0.52 -8.30
CA PHE A 52 -3.14 -1.09 -8.07
C PHE A 52 -3.12 -2.56 -7.68
N VAL A 53 -2.31 -3.37 -8.38
CA VAL A 53 -2.23 -4.83 -8.15
C VAL A 53 -1.72 -5.14 -6.73
N ALA A 54 -0.65 -4.49 -6.29
CA ALA A 54 -0.10 -4.66 -4.95
C ALA A 54 -1.10 -4.19 -3.87
N GLY A 55 -1.74 -3.05 -4.10
CA GLY A 55 -2.81 -2.55 -3.23
C GLY A 55 -4.00 -3.52 -3.13
N ALA A 56 -4.43 -4.10 -4.25
CA ALA A 56 -5.58 -5.02 -4.29
C ALA A 56 -5.28 -6.33 -3.54
N ALA A 57 -4.07 -6.86 -3.71
CA ALA A 57 -3.59 -8.02 -2.94
C ALA A 57 -3.59 -7.72 -1.43
N ALA A 58 -3.02 -6.58 -1.02
CA ALA A 58 -2.95 -6.18 0.39
C ALA A 58 -4.34 -5.89 0.99
N ALA A 59 -5.27 -5.32 0.22
CA ALA A 59 -6.62 -4.99 0.69
C ALA A 59 -7.39 -6.20 1.22
N CYS A 60 -7.13 -7.40 0.67
CA CYS A 60 -7.69 -8.65 1.18
C CYS A 60 -7.35 -8.89 2.66
N LEU A 61 -6.13 -8.50 3.09
CA LEU A 61 -5.73 -8.59 4.50
C LEU A 61 -6.48 -7.59 5.38
N GLN A 62 -6.69 -6.36 4.89
CA GLN A 62 -7.45 -5.33 5.62
C GLN A 62 -8.91 -5.74 5.81
N VAL A 63 -9.52 -6.36 4.79
CA VAL A 63 -10.88 -6.92 4.89
C VAL A 63 -10.91 -8.04 5.92
N ARG A 64 -9.94 -8.96 5.87
CA ARG A 64 -9.86 -10.09 6.79
C ARG A 64 -9.66 -9.65 8.25
N GLN A 65 -8.82 -8.64 8.47
CA GLN A 65 -8.50 -8.10 9.79
C GLN A 65 -8.28 -6.58 9.69
N PRO A 66 -9.20 -5.78 10.24
CA PRO A 66 -9.00 -4.33 10.32
C PRO A 66 -7.69 -3.97 11.03
N GLY A 67 -6.93 -3.07 10.42
CA GLY A 67 -5.61 -2.64 10.91
C GLY A 67 -4.46 -3.53 10.45
N ALA A 68 -4.73 -4.58 9.67
CA ALA A 68 -3.68 -5.44 9.10
C ALA A 68 -2.66 -4.66 8.27
N LEU A 69 -3.05 -3.51 7.69
CA LEU A 69 -2.19 -2.68 6.85
C LEU A 69 -1.64 -1.43 7.55
N ASP A 70 -1.73 -1.30 8.88
CA ASP A 70 -1.22 -0.11 9.59
C ASP A 70 0.30 0.12 9.41
N HIS A 71 1.05 -0.96 9.15
CA HIS A 71 2.48 -0.94 8.82
C HIS A 71 2.77 -0.61 7.35
N CYS A 72 1.74 -0.46 6.52
CA CYS A 72 1.87 -0.18 5.10
C CYS A 72 1.72 1.32 4.81
N ARG A 73 2.34 1.78 3.72
CA ARG A 73 2.12 3.10 3.11
C ARG A 73 1.94 2.93 1.61
N ALA A 74 1.08 3.74 0.99
CA ALA A 74 0.95 3.78 -0.45
C ALA A 74 2.13 4.56 -1.06
N ALA A 75 2.94 3.90 -1.87
CA ALA A 75 4.13 4.50 -2.47
C ALA A 75 3.78 5.55 -3.52
N HIS A 76 2.84 5.22 -4.43
CA HIS A 76 2.41 6.14 -5.45
C HIS A 76 0.93 5.93 -5.81
N LEU A 77 0.33 6.92 -6.46
CA LEU A 77 -0.93 6.76 -7.16
C LEU A 77 -0.66 6.27 -8.58
N SER A 78 -0.81 4.97 -8.81
CA SER A 78 -0.92 4.41 -10.18
C SER A 78 -2.02 5.11 -11.00
N ALA A 79 -1.76 5.33 -12.29
CA ALA A 79 -2.72 5.85 -13.26
C ALA A 79 -3.80 4.81 -13.67
N GLU A 80 -3.79 3.62 -13.05
CA GLU A 80 -4.87 2.65 -13.20
C GLU A 80 -6.18 3.16 -12.55
N PRO A 81 -7.33 3.10 -13.26
CA PRO A 81 -8.58 3.69 -12.79
C PRO A 81 -9.07 3.22 -11.41
N GLY A 82 -8.73 1.98 -11.03
CA GLY A 82 -9.14 1.40 -9.76
C GLY A 82 -8.35 1.89 -8.56
N HIS A 83 -7.15 2.45 -8.76
CA HIS A 83 -6.23 2.65 -7.65
C HIS A 83 -6.64 3.78 -6.70
N ALA A 84 -7.06 4.92 -7.24
CA ALA A 84 -7.55 6.04 -6.42
C ALA A 84 -8.74 5.61 -5.54
N ARG A 85 -9.68 4.84 -6.11
CA ARG A 85 -10.85 4.33 -5.40
C ARG A 85 -10.46 3.33 -4.31
N LEU A 86 -9.46 2.49 -4.59
CA LEU A 86 -8.94 1.53 -3.62
C LEU A 86 -8.27 2.24 -2.44
N LEU A 87 -7.37 3.19 -2.71
CA LEU A 87 -6.69 3.95 -1.66
C LEU A 87 -7.69 4.73 -0.78
N ALA A 88 -8.72 5.31 -1.39
CA ALA A 88 -9.80 5.97 -0.66
C ALA A 88 -10.53 5.01 0.29
N LYS A 89 -10.85 3.78 -0.15
CA LYS A 89 -11.45 2.75 0.70
C LYS A 89 -10.53 2.29 1.84
N LEU A 90 -9.22 2.29 1.60
CA LEU A 90 -8.21 1.93 2.59
C LEU A 90 -7.83 3.10 3.51
N GLY A 91 -8.32 4.32 3.25
CA GLY A 91 -7.93 5.52 4.00
C GLY A 91 -6.45 5.88 3.84
N MET A 92 -5.83 5.53 2.70
CA MET A 92 -4.41 5.71 2.46
C MET A 92 -4.13 6.90 1.54
N ALA A 93 -3.20 7.77 1.94
CA ALA A 93 -2.64 8.80 1.08
C ALA A 93 -1.34 8.30 0.41
N PRO A 94 -1.19 8.44 -0.92
CA PRO A 94 0.04 8.06 -1.61
C PRO A 94 1.16 9.08 -1.40
N LEU A 95 2.42 8.62 -1.36
CA LEU A 95 3.59 9.52 -1.27
C LEU A 95 3.85 10.26 -2.58
N LEU A 96 3.58 9.62 -3.73
CA LEU A 96 3.89 10.14 -5.06
C LEU A 96 2.66 10.14 -5.98
N GLN A 97 2.54 11.13 -6.86
CA GLN A 97 1.52 11.18 -7.91
C GLN A 97 2.17 11.56 -9.25
N LEU A 98 2.71 10.55 -9.95
CA LEU A 98 3.59 10.73 -11.11
C LEU A 98 3.02 10.13 -12.41
N ASN A 99 1.71 9.81 -12.44
CA ASN A 99 1.04 9.16 -13.57
C ASN A 99 1.69 7.83 -14.03
N MET A 100 2.37 7.13 -13.11
CA MET A 100 3.02 5.84 -13.38
C MET A 100 1.98 4.70 -13.45
N ARG A 101 2.25 3.66 -14.25
CA ARG A 101 1.39 2.46 -14.38
C ARG A 101 2.15 1.22 -14.87
N LEU A 102 3.46 1.19 -14.60
CA LEU A 102 4.31 0.07 -14.99
C LEU A 102 4.10 -1.15 -14.08
N GLY A 103 3.95 -0.92 -12.78
CA GLY A 103 3.96 -1.99 -11.78
C GLY A 103 5.39 -2.39 -11.43
N GLU A 104 5.60 -3.68 -11.15
CA GLU A 104 6.91 -4.28 -10.87
C GLU A 104 7.66 -3.61 -9.70
N ALA A 105 6.91 -3.03 -8.75
CA ALA A 105 7.45 -2.25 -7.63
C ALA A 105 8.18 -0.95 -8.03
N SER A 106 8.04 -0.48 -9.27
CA SER A 106 8.73 0.72 -9.75
C SER A 106 8.37 1.99 -8.95
N GLY A 107 7.10 2.19 -8.57
CA GLY A 107 6.68 3.28 -7.70
C GLY A 107 7.11 3.10 -6.25
N ALA A 108 7.07 1.87 -5.74
CA ALA A 108 7.56 1.51 -4.41
C ALA A 108 9.07 1.79 -4.26
N VAL A 109 9.89 1.36 -5.21
CA VAL A 109 11.35 1.59 -5.21
C VAL A 109 11.66 3.07 -5.34
N LEU A 110 10.94 3.81 -6.20
CA LEU A 110 11.11 5.26 -6.30
C LEU A 110 10.79 5.98 -4.97
N ALA A 111 9.74 5.54 -4.26
CA ALA A 111 9.37 6.11 -2.97
C ALA A 111 10.37 5.84 -1.83
N VAL A 112 11.27 4.85 -1.98
CA VAL A 112 12.36 4.61 -1.00
C VAL A 112 13.22 5.85 -0.81
N GLY A 113 13.51 6.60 -1.87
CA GLY A 113 14.27 7.85 -1.77
C GLY A 113 13.60 8.89 -0.89
N ILE A 114 12.27 8.99 -0.93
CA ILE A 114 11.49 9.88 -0.06
C ILE A 114 11.58 9.44 1.39
N VAL A 115 11.48 8.13 1.66
CA VAL A 115 11.62 7.59 3.02
C VAL A 115 13.04 7.84 3.56
N GLN A 116 14.07 7.63 2.74
CA GLN A 116 15.46 7.93 3.11
C GLN A 116 15.66 9.42 3.42
N ALA A 117 15.10 10.31 2.61
CA ALA A 117 15.16 11.75 2.86
C ALA A 117 14.45 12.13 4.16
N ALA A 118 13.29 11.54 4.46
CA ALA A 118 12.59 11.76 5.72
C ALA A 118 13.42 11.28 6.93
N LEU A 119 14.09 10.12 6.82
CA LEU A 119 14.99 9.62 7.86
C LEU A 119 16.22 10.52 8.04
N ALA A 120 16.80 11.01 6.95
CA ALA A 120 17.94 11.94 7.01
C ALA A 120 17.54 13.26 7.68
N CYS A 121 16.36 13.78 7.35
CA CYS A 121 15.77 14.96 7.98
C CYS A 121 15.58 14.73 9.49
N HIS A 122 14.94 13.62 9.87
CA HIS A 122 14.65 13.30 11.26
C HIS A 122 15.91 13.11 12.11
N ARG A 123 16.98 12.53 11.55
CA ARG A 123 18.22 12.22 12.29
C ARG A 123 19.27 13.32 12.23
N GLY A 124 19.27 14.13 11.17
CA GLY A 124 20.37 15.04 10.84
C GLY A 124 20.04 16.53 10.97
N MET A 125 18.76 16.91 11.12
CA MET A 125 18.42 18.31 11.34
C MET A 125 18.73 18.75 12.77
N ALA A 126 19.35 19.92 12.89
CA ALA A 126 19.55 20.60 14.17
C ALA A 126 18.20 20.95 14.81
N THR A 127 18.15 20.91 16.14
CA THR A 127 17.01 21.45 16.90
C THR A 127 17.08 22.98 16.84
N PHE A 128 15.97 23.66 17.14
CA PHE A 128 15.99 25.12 17.21
C PHE A 128 17.02 25.65 18.21
N GLU A 129 17.16 24.96 19.35
CA GLU A 129 18.17 25.26 20.36
C GLU A 129 19.58 25.15 19.81
N SER A 130 19.95 24.02 19.17
CA SER A 130 21.32 23.83 18.66
C SER A 130 21.63 24.67 17.42
N ALA A 131 20.61 25.09 16.68
CA ALA A 131 20.72 26.00 15.54
C ALA A 131 20.75 27.49 15.94
N GLY A 132 20.56 27.82 17.23
CA GLY A 132 20.51 29.21 17.70
C GLY A 132 19.31 29.99 17.14
N VAL A 133 18.21 29.29 16.80
CA VAL A 133 16.99 29.93 16.32
C VAL A 133 16.21 30.43 17.51
N SER A 134 16.05 31.75 17.63
CA SER A 134 15.22 32.34 18.67
C SER A 134 13.77 31.90 18.52
N SER A 135 13.17 31.42 19.60
CA SER A 135 11.72 31.27 19.68
C SER A 135 11.09 32.64 19.43
N LYS A 136 10.19 32.72 18.44
CA LYS A 136 9.33 33.90 18.29
C LYS A 136 8.40 33.95 19.50
N GLU A 137 8.34 35.12 20.13
CA GLU A 137 7.19 35.51 20.96
C GLU A 137 5.88 35.41 20.17
#